data_AF-A0A2W4WKF7-F1
#
_entry.id   AF-A0A2W4WKF7-F1
#
_cell.length_a   1.000
_cell.length_b   1.000
_cell.length_c   1.000
_cell.angle_alpha   90.00
_cell.angle_beta   90.00
_cell.angle_gamma   90.00
#
_symmetry.space_group_name_H-M   'P 1'
#
loop_
_entity.id
_entity.type
_entity.pdbx_description
1 polymer ?
#
loop_
_entity_poly.entity_id
_entity_poly.type
_entity_poly.pdbx_seq_one_letter_code
_entity_poly.pdbx_strand_id
1 'polypeptide(L)'
;HTNIADLNWYRLAPWQELAAAAFDPPERRIALKEVDRIGVDYEKGNPAQALMFLGWLASRMDWKISSYQYEGGDYDVEKVYFIGEGGRKVEAELAGVPVIDQGEVMGDLTGVRLQSTNPQANCNTILCSETVGCMRMESGGSAQSSMVEEVTSLSDQRSDLLLGQQLQRWGEDVLFEESLAMTSKILELMT
;
A
#
# COMPACT_ATOMS: atom_id res chain seq x y z
N HIS A 1 0.49 30.14 3.58
CA HIS A 1 0.30 28.72 3.21
C HIS A 1 -0.14 27.98 4.46
N THR A 2 -1.33 27.38 4.43
CA THR A 2 -1.80 26.50 5.51
C THR A 2 -1.23 25.12 5.22
N ASN A 3 -0.35 24.62 6.08
CA ASN A 3 0.21 23.28 5.94
C ASN A 3 -0.90 22.28 6.31
N ILE A 4 -1.30 21.44 5.36
CA ILE A 4 -2.24 20.34 5.59
C ILE A 4 -1.40 19.11 5.92
N ALA A 5 -1.76 18.45 7.00
CA ALA A 5 -1.10 17.24 7.44
C ALA A 5 -2.15 16.20 7.76
N ASP A 6 -1.86 14.97 7.35
CA ASP A 6 -2.74 13.83 7.52
C ASP A 6 -2.03 12.78 8.39
N LEU A 7 -2.67 12.36 9.48
CA LEU A 7 -2.06 11.39 10.39
C LEU A 7 -2.01 9.98 9.79
N ASN A 8 -2.92 9.62 8.88
CA ASN A 8 -2.84 8.37 8.14
C ASN A 8 -1.61 8.36 7.22
N TRP A 9 -1.27 9.49 6.60
CA TRP A 9 -0.03 9.59 5.80
C TRP A 9 1.22 9.24 6.62
N TYR A 10 1.34 9.74 7.85
CA TYR A 10 2.50 9.43 8.67
C TYR A 10 2.51 8.00 9.21
N ARG A 11 1.33 7.41 9.46
CA ARG A 11 1.21 5.99 9.83
C ARG A 11 1.72 5.05 8.73
N LEU A 12 1.71 5.50 7.48
CA LEU A 12 2.24 4.74 6.35
C LEU A 12 3.76 4.74 6.26
N ALA A 13 4.50 5.56 7.03
CA ALA A 13 5.94 5.68 6.88
C ALA A 13 6.69 4.32 6.99
N PRO A 14 6.42 3.44 7.98
CA PRO A 14 7.08 2.13 8.04
C PRO A 14 6.77 1.24 6.83
N TRP A 15 5.53 1.30 6.33
CA TRP A 15 5.10 0.56 5.14
C TRP A 15 5.82 1.06 3.89
N GLN A 16 5.91 2.38 3.71
CA GLN A 16 6.59 3.01 2.58
C GLN A 16 8.10 2.74 2.61
N GLU A 17 8.72 2.84 3.79
CA GLU A 17 10.14 2.59 3.99
C GLU A 17 10.50 1.13 3.68
N LEU A 18 9.75 0.16 4.24
CA LEU A 18 10.01 -1.27 3.97
C LEU A 18 9.70 -1.65 2.52
N ALA A 19 8.62 -1.10 1.94
CA ALA A 19 8.30 -1.31 0.53
C ALA A 19 9.41 -0.78 -0.38
N ALA A 20 9.98 0.38 -0.09
CA ALA A 20 11.10 0.93 -0.85
C ALA A 20 12.39 0.12 -0.65
N ALA A 21 12.74 -0.18 0.61
CA ALA A 21 13.95 -0.91 0.98
C ALA A 21 14.00 -2.33 0.38
N ALA A 22 12.84 -2.98 0.21
CA ALA A 22 12.74 -4.28 -0.46
C ALA A 22 13.26 -4.27 -1.91
N PHE A 23 13.42 -3.09 -2.54
CA PHE A 23 13.96 -2.93 -3.89
C PHE A 23 15.28 -2.15 -3.94
N ASP A 24 15.99 -2.02 -2.81
CA ASP A 24 17.33 -1.44 -2.78
C ASP A 24 18.42 -2.28 -3.46
N PRO A 25 18.43 -3.62 -3.33
CA PRO A 25 19.37 -4.46 -4.05
C PRO A 25 19.24 -4.27 -5.58
N PRO A 26 20.35 -4.10 -6.32
CA PRO A 26 20.30 -3.79 -7.76
C PRO A 26 19.45 -4.75 -8.60
N GLU A 27 19.54 -6.06 -8.33
CA GLU A 27 18.76 -7.08 -9.02
C GLU A 27 17.25 -6.96 -8.78
N ARG A 28 16.84 -6.58 -7.56
CA ARG A 28 15.43 -6.35 -7.22
C ARG A 28 14.95 -5.02 -7.77
N ARG A 29 15.77 -3.97 -7.72
CA ARG A 29 15.45 -2.67 -8.33
C ARG A 29 15.08 -2.79 -9.81
N ILE A 30 15.80 -3.63 -10.56
CA ILE A 30 15.47 -3.91 -11.97
C ILE A 30 14.13 -4.64 -12.05
N ALA A 31 13.92 -5.63 -11.18
CA ALA A 31 12.67 -6.39 -11.12
C ALA A 31 11.46 -5.56 -10.64
N LEU A 32 11.63 -4.39 -10.03
CA LEU A 32 10.51 -3.51 -9.64
C LEU A 32 9.63 -3.14 -10.85
N LYS A 33 10.23 -2.99 -12.03
CA LYS A 33 9.50 -2.76 -13.30
C LYS A 33 8.62 -3.94 -13.70
N GLU A 34 8.85 -5.11 -13.11
CA GLU A 34 8.07 -6.31 -13.38
C GLU A 34 6.79 -6.42 -12.54
N VAL A 35 6.63 -5.58 -11.50
CA VAL A 35 5.45 -5.59 -10.64
C VAL A 35 4.21 -5.22 -11.45
N ASP A 36 3.22 -6.12 -11.44
CA ASP A 36 1.93 -5.95 -12.13
C ASP A 36 0.73 -6.38 -11.28
N ARG A 37 0.97 -6.91 -10.08
CA ARG A 37 -0.07 -7.30 -9.14
C ARG A 37 0.25 -6.78 -7.75
N ILE A 38 -0.68 -6.02 -7.18
CA ILE A 38 -0.57 -5.40 -5.87
C ILE A 38 -1.75 -5.87 -5.04
N GLY A 39 -1.48 -6.30 -3.81
CA GLY A 39 -2.51 -6.55 -2.80
C GLY A 39 -2.28 -5.63 -1.63
N VAL A 40 -3.33 -4.96 -1.16
CA VAL A 40 -3.30 -4.14 0.06
C VAL A 40 -4.44 -4.59 0.96
N ASP A 41 -4.09 -5.26 2.03
CA ASP A 41 -5.01 -5.73 3.06
C ASP A 41 -5.03 -4.69 4.19
N TYR A 42 -6.21 -4.23 4.58
CA TYR A 42 -6.42 -3.23 5.64
C TYR A 42 -7.53 -3.66 6.58
N GLU A 43 -7.58 -3.13 7.80
CA GLU A 43 -8.69 -3.41 8.73
C GLU A 43 -10.03 -2.96 8.11
N LYS A 44 -11.00 -3.87 8.03
CA LYS A 44 -12.30 -3.56 7.41
C LYS A 44 -12.97 -2.35 8.07
N GLY A 45 -13.35 -1.36 7.26
CA GLY A 45 -14.01 -0.14 7.72
C GLY A 45 -13.57 1.07 6.91
N ASN A 46 -12.43 1.66 7.25
CA ASN A 46 -11.92 2.87 6.61
C ASN A 46 -10.79 2.54 5.60
N PRO A 47 -11.01 2.67 4.28
CA PRO A 47 -9.99 2.35 3.27
C PRO A 47 -8.93 3.44 3.07
N ALA A 48 -8.96 4.53 3.84
CA ALA A 48 -8.11 5.71 3.58
C ALA A 48 -6.60 5.38 3.52
N GLN A 49 -6.08 4.56 4.44
CA GLN A 49 -4.67 4.17 4.41
C GLN A 49 -4.34 3.30 3.20
N ALA A 50 -5.20 2.35 2.84
CA ALA A 50 -5.02 1.49 1.68
C ALA A 50 -4.98 2.29 0.38
N LEU A 51 -5.93 3.22 0.21
CA LEU A 51 -5.99 4.13 -0.94
C LEU A 51 -4.80 5.10 -0.99
N MET A 52 -4.35 5.59 0.16
CA MET A 52 -3.20 6.50 0.25
C MET A 52 -1.87 5.77 -0.04
N PHE A 53 -1.70 4.54 0.45
CA PHE A 53 -0.55 3.71 0.13
C PHE A 53 -0.51 3.35 -1.36
N LEU A 54 -1.65 2.96 -1.94
CA LEU A 54 -1.75 2.69 -3.38
C LEU A 54 -1.47 3.95 -4.21
N GLY A 55 -2.00 5.11 -3.78
CA GLY A 55 -1.73 6.40 -4.41
C GLY A 55 -0.24 6.76 -4.40
N TRP A 56 0.43 6.56 -3.27
CA TRP A 56 1.87 6.71 -3.15
C TRP A 56 2.62 5.80 -4.12
N LEU A 57 2.36 4.49 -4.08
CA LEU A 57 3.07 3.53 -4.93
C LEU A 57 2.88 3.86 -6.42
N ALA A 58 1.64 4.11 -6.84
CA ALA A 58 1.33 4.45 -8.23
C ALA A 58 1.98 5.77 -8.66
N SER A 59 2.05 6.78 -7.78
CA SER A 59 2.76 8.03 -8.06
C SER A 59 4.26 7.83 -8.26
N ARG A 60 4.90 6.99 -7.43
CA ARG A 60 6.34 6.70 -7.51
C ARG A 60 6.71 5.92 -8.76
N MET A 61 5.79 5.10 -9.25
CA MET A 61 5.96 4.28 -10.45
C MET A 61 5.50 4.97 -11.75
N ASP A 62 5.03 6.23 -11.66
CA ASP A 62 4.42 6.99 -12.75
C ASP A 62 3.29 6.23 -13.48
N TRP A 63 2.51 5.46 -12.72
CA TRP A 63 1.38 4.71 -13.26
C TRP A 63 0.22 5.63 -13.61
N LYS A 64 -0.48 5.32 -14.71
CA LYS A 64 -1.69 6.02 -15.11
C LYS A 64 -2.91 5.18 -14.79
N ILE A 65 -3.87 5.76 -14.08
CA ILE A 65 -5.12 5.09 -13.74
C ILE A 65 -5.91 4.73 -15.01
N SER A 66 -6.50 3.55 -15.03
CA SER A 66 -7.25 3.01 -16.17
C SER A 66 -8.72 2.79 -15.84
N SER A 67 -9.01 2.01 -14.79
CA SER A 67 -10.38 1.63 -14.43
C SER A 67 -10.48 1.17 -12.98
N TYR A 68 -11.70 1.10 -12.48
CA TYR A 68 -12.04 0.62 -11.15
C TYR A 68 -13.15 -0.45 -11.23
N GLN A 69 -13.14 -1.40 -10.31
CA GLN A 69 -14.19 -2.41 -10.15
C GLN A 69 -14.38 -2.74 -8.66
N TYR A 70 -15.63 -2.70 -8.20
CA TYR A 70 -16.02 -3.26 -6.91
C TYR A 70 -16.43 -4.73 -7.08
N GLU A 71 -15.77 -5.64 -6.37
CA GLU A 71 -16.11 -7.07 -6.33
C GLU A 71 -16.92 -7.45 -5.09
N GLY A 72 -16.79 -6.69 -3.99
CA GLY A 72 -17.50 -6.95 -2.75
C GLY A 72 -17.05 -8.23 -2.05
N GLY A 73 -18.00 -9.01 -1.54
CA GLY A 73 -17.73 -10.23 -0.76
C GLY A 73 -17.35 -9.95 0.69
N ASP A 74 -16.89 -10.98 1.42
CA ASP A 74 -16.62 -10.87 2.86
C ASP A 74 -15.56 -9.80 3.20
N TYR A 75 -14.69 -9.49 2.23
CA TYR A 75 -13.61 -8.53 2.35
C TYR A 75 -13.84 -7.19 1.64
N ASP A 76 -15.05 -6.93 1.12
CA ASP A 76 -15.39 -5.73 0.34
C ASP A 76 -14.31 -5.37 -0.70
N VAL A 77 -13.95 -6.33 -1.54
CA VAL A 77 -12.79 -6.22 -2.44
C VAL A 77 -13.01 -5.13 -3.48
N GLU A 78 -12.00 -4.28 -3.62
CA GLU A 78 -11.90 -3.23 -4.62
C GLU A 78 -10.70 -3.47 -5.53
N LYS A 79 -10.89 -3.35 -6.84
CA LYS A 79 -9.82 -3.46 -7.82
C LYS A 79 -9.62 -2.16 -8.57
N VAL A 80 -8.39 -1.69 -8.57
CA VAL A 80 -7.94 -0.51 -9.32
C VAL A 80 -6.93 -0.97 -10.36
N TYR A 81 -7.14 -0.55 -11.61
CA TYR A 81 -6.29 -0.91 -12.72
C TYR A 81 -5.48 0.29 -13.18
N PHE A 82 -4.20 0.07 -13.47
CA PHE A 82 -3.29 1.07 -13.99
C PHE A 82 -2.57 0.59 -15.25
N ILE A 83 -1.99 1.55 -15.97
CA ILE A 83 -1.03 1.33 -17.03
C ILE A 83 0.32 1.90 -16.59
N GLY A 84 1.33 1.04 -16.46
CA GLY A 84 2.70 1.38 -16.13
C GLY A 84 3.61 1.54 -17.36
N GLU A 85 4.91 1.60 -17.11
CA GLU A 85 5.95 1.73 -18.14
C GLU A 85 5.80 0.64 -19.23
N GLY A 86 5.96 1.03 -20.50
CA GLY A 86 5.83 0.09 -21.62
C GLY A 86 4.41 -0.43 -21.88
N GLY A 87 3.38 0.17 -21.26
CA GLY A 87 1.99 -0.25 -21.42
C GLY A 87 1.60 -1.46 -20.56
N ARG A 88 2.42 -1.81 -19.56
CA ARG A 88 2.14 -2.91 -18.63
C ARG A 88 0.85 -2.64 -17.88
N LYS A 89 -0.08 -3.59 -17.91
CA LYS A 89 -1.28 -3.53 -17.09
C LYS A 89 -0.92 -3.90 -15.66
N VAL A 90 -1.37 -3.10 -14.71
CA VAL A 90 -1.14 -3.31 -13.29
C VAL A 90 -2.50 -3.42 -12.61
N GLU A 91 -2.70 -4.50 -11.85
CA GLU A 91 -3.89 -4.74 -11.03
C GLU A 91 -3.54 -4.51 -9.57
N ALA A 92 -4.31 -3.67 -8.89
CA ALA A 92 -4.24 -3.47 -7.45
C ALA A 92 -5.56 -3.92 -6.81
N GLU A 93 -5.48 -4.85 -5.87
CA GLU A 93 -6.58 -5.31 -5.02
C GLU A 93 -6.48 -4.64 -3.64
N LEU A 94 -7.54 -3.98 -3.19
CA LEU A 94 -7.71 -3.50 -1.82
C LEU A 94 -8.75 -4.39 -1.14
N ALA A 95 -8.43 -4.92 0.04
CA ALA A 95 -9.33 -5.81 0.77
C ALA A 95 -9.44 -5.43 2.25
N GLY A 96 -10.67 -5.21 2.70
CA GLY A 96 -11.01 -4.95 4.10
C GLY A 96 -11.08 -6.26 4.89
N VAL A 97 -10.05 -6.58 5.64
CA VAL A 97 -9.93 -7.78 6.46
C VAL A 97 -10.71 -7.59 7.78
N PRO A 98 -11.70 -8.44 8.09
CA PRO A 98 -12.37 -8.42 9.39
C PRO A 98 -11.37 -8.78 10.49
N VAL A 99 -11.16 -7.88 11.44
CA VAL A 99 -10.31 -8.10 12.62
C VAL A 99 -11.16 -8.21 13.89
N ILE A 100 -10.71 -9.04 14.84
CA ILE A 100 -11.41 -9.28 16.11
C ILE A 100 -11.12 -8.14 17.10
N ASP A 101 -9.89 -7.62 17.10
CA ASP A 101 -9.47 -6.48 17.88
C ASP A 101 -9.10 -5.36 16.90
N GLN A 102 -9.81 -4.24 16.97
CA GLN A 102 -9.52 -3.08 16.13
C GLN A 102 -8.46 -2.25 16.85
N GLY A 103 -7.42 -1.82 16.11
CA GLY A 103 -6.42 -0.91 16.64
C GLY A 103 -7.00 0.42 17.12
N GLU A 104 -6.13 1.32 17.60
CA GLU A 104 -6.53 2.68 18.02
C GLU A 104 -7.22 3.45 16.88
N VAL A 105 -6.86 3.15 15.63
CA VAL A 105 -7.40 3.77 14.42
C VAL A 105 -7.94 2.68 13.48
N MET A 106 -9.22 2.77 13.15
CA MET A 106 -9.85 1.87 12.19
C MET A 106 -9.24 2.08 10.79
N GLY A 107 -8.93 0.98 10.11
CA GLY A 107 -8.45 1.00 8.73
C GLY A 107 -6.95 0.91 8.57
N ASP A 108 -6.22 0.55 9.64
CA ASP A 108 -4.78 0.34 9.57
C ASP A 108 -4.42 -0.73 8.53
N LEU A 109 -3.29 -0.55 7.86
CA LEU A 109 -2.76 -1.58 6.98
C LEU A 109 -2.39 -2.83 7.79
N THR A 110 -2.73 -3.98 7.23
CA THR A 110 -2.42 -5.30 7.80
C THR A 110 -1.48 -6.09 6.91
N GLY A 111 -1.48 -5.81 5.61
CA GLY A 111 -0.64 -6.50 4.64
C GLY A 111 -0.47 -5.75 3.32
N VAL A 112 0.71 -5.86 2.72
CA VAL A 112 1.00 -5.42 1.36
C VAL A 112 1.71 -6.53 0.60
N ARG A 113 1.28 -6.79 -0.64
CA ARG A 113 1.97 -7.67 -1.59
C ARG A 113 2.31 -6.93 -2.87
N LEU A 114 3.50 -7.17 -3.37
CA LEU A 114 3.96 -6.73 -4.69
C LEU A 114 4.42 -7.95 -5.45
N GLN A 115 3.78 -8.24 -6.57
CA GLN A 115 3.95 -9.49 -7.32
C GLN A 115 4.00 -9.22 -8.82
N SER A 116 4.41 -10.23 -9.57
CA SER A 116 4.43 -10.22 -11.03
C SER A 116 3.69 -11.43 -11.60
N THR A 117 3.11 -11.28 -12.79
CA THR A 117 2.71 -12.41 -13.63
C THR A 117 3.90 -13.14 -14.23
N ASN A 118 5.09 -12.53 -14.24
CA ASN A 118 6.33 -13.16 -14.64
C ASN A 118 6.92 -13.99 -13.47
N PRO A 119 6.93 -15.34 -13.55
CA PRO A 119 7.40 -16.19 -12.47
C PRO A 119 8.92 -16.13 -12.24
N GLN A 120 9.67 -15.48 -13.13
CA GLN A 120 11.11 -15.29 -13.02
C GLN A 120 11.49 -13.90 -12.48
N ALA A 121 10.52 -13.01 -12.29
CA ALA A 121 10.78 -11.69 -11.74
C ALA A 121 11.10 -11.79 -10.23
N ASN A 122 12.27 -11.27 -9.84
CA ASN A 122 12.70 -11.20 -8.44
C ASN A 122 12.07 -10.00 -7.70
N CYS A 123 10.76 -9.81 -7.84
CA CYS A 123 10.04 -8.66 -7.28
C CYS A 123 8.96 -9.05 -6.25
N ASN A 124 8.77 -10.35 -6.01
CA ASN A 124 7.77 -10.83 -5.07
C ASN A 124 8.15 -10.38 -3.65
N THR A 125 7.32 -9.52 -3.07
CA THR A 125 7.50 -8.90 -1.74
C THR A 125 6.19 -8.99 -0.98
N ILE A 126 6.26 -9.35 0.29
CA ILE A 126 5.14 -9.42 1.22
C ILE A 126 5.55 -8.65 2.49
N LEU A 127 4.75 -7.67 2.91
CA LEU A 127 4.94 -6.89 4.14
C LEU A 127 3.73 -7.09 5.05
N CYS A 128 3.91 -7.42 6.32
CA CYS A 128 2.80 -7.73 7.24
C CYS A 128 2.99 -7.05 8.59
N SER A 129 1.91 -6.57 9.24
CA SER A 129 2.01 -6.03 10.61
C SER A 129 1.96 -7.10 11.70
N GLU A 130 1.35 -8.27 11.44
CA GLU A 130 1.29 -9.40 12.36
C GLU A 130 1.24 -10.76 11.62
N THR A 131 1.60 -11.84 12.32
CA THR A 131 1.70 -13.20 11.73
C THR A 131 0.39 -13.73 11.14
N VAL A 132 -0.76 -13.23 11.61
CA VAL A 132 -2.10 -13.62 11.10
C VAL A 132 -2.38 -12.98 9.73
N GLY A 133 -1.88 -11.76 9.48
CA GLY A 133 -1.98 -11.09 8.18
C GLY A 133 -1.27 -11.85 7.06
N CYS A 134 -0.17 -12.55 7.37
CA CYS A 134 0.59 -13.34 6.42
C CYS A 134 -0.24 -14.44 5.72
N MET A 135 -1.24 -15.03 6.39
CA MET A 135 -1.95 -16.21 5.88
C MET A 135 -2.80 -15.92 4.64
N ARG A 136 -3.48 -14.77 4.58
CA ARG A 136 -4.20 -14.33 3.36
C ARG A 136 -3.21 -14.06 2.23
N MET A 137 -2.03 -13.56 2.59
CA MET A 137 -1.02 -13.11 1.65
C MET A 137 -0.24 -14.26 1.00
N GLU A 138 -0.03 -15.35 1.71
CA GLU A 138 0.62 -16.56 1.17
C GLU A 138 -0.31 -17.45 0.33
N SER A 139 -1.64 -17.30 0.49
CA SER A 139 -2.63 -18.13 -0.21
C SER A 139 -2.73 -17.87 -1.72
N GLY A 140 -2.01 -16.87 -2.24
CA GLY A 140 -1.95 -16.49 -3.67
C GLY A 140 -1.22 -17.46 -4.62
N GLY A 141 -0.76 -18.62 -4.14
CA GLY A 141 -0.57 -19.80 -5.00
C GLY A 141 0.63 -19.79 -5.96
N SER A 142 1.69 -19.03 -5.70
CA SER A 142 2.94 -19.15 -6.47
C SER A 142 4.06 -19.73 -5.61
N ALA A 143 4.67 -20.83 -6.06
CA ALA A 143 5.88 -21.43 -5.49
C ALA A 143 7.16 -20.58 -5.75
N GLN A 144 7.01 -19.25 -5.73
CA GLN A 144 8.10 -18.30 -5.89
C GLN A 144 8.65 -17.93 -4.51
N SER A 145 9.97 -17.78 -4.42
CA SER A 145 10.63 -17.25 -3.24
C SER A 145 10.12 -15.82 -2.99
N SER A 146 9.42 -15.60 -1.88
CA SER A 146 8.96 -14.28 -1.44
C SER A 146 9.99 -13.65 -0.50
N MET A 147 10.27 -12.37 -0.67
CA MET A 147 10.83 -11.58 0.43
C MET A 147 9.68 -11.23 1.37
N VAL A 148 9.75 -11.67 2.62
CA VAL A 148 8.73 -11.40 3.65
C VAL A 148 9.35 -10.55 4.74
N GLU A 149 8.79 -9.38 4.99
CA GLU A 149 9.24 -8.46 6.04
C GLU A 149 8.09 -8.16 6.99
N GLU A 150 8.40 -8.05 8.27
CA GLU A 150 7.46 -7.63 9.30
C GLU A 150 7.52 -6.11 9.47
N VAL A 151 6.37 -5.47 9.34
CA VAL A 151 6.21 -4.04 9.63
C VAL A 151 5.98 -3.93 11.13
N THR A 152 6.91 -3.29 11.83
CA THR A 152 6.84 -3.15 13.29
C THR A 152 5.48 -2.56 13.69
N SER A 153 4.85 -3.17 14.70
CA SER A 153 3.44 -2.92 15.03
C SER A 153 3.10 -1.43 15.09
N LEU A 154 2.07 -1.03 14.33
CA LEU A 154 1.50 0.33 14.34
C LEU A 154 0.97 0.74 15.73
N SER A 155 0.79 -0.22 16.65
CA SER A 155 0.45 0.03 18.06
C SER A 155 1.53 0.84 18.80
N ASP A 156 2.79 0.82 18.33
CA ASP A 156 3.86 1.67 18.85
C ASP A 156 3.80 3.11 18.29
N GLN A 157 2.96 3.37 17.27
CA GLN A 157 2.72 4.70 16.70
C GLN A 157 1.48 5.35 17.30
N ARG A 158 1.55 5.68 18.60
CA ARG A 158 0.47 6.41 19.27
C ARG A 158 0.20 7.75 18.58
N SER A 159 -1.08 8.09 18.43
CA SER A 159 -1.53 9.27 17.70
C SER A 159 -0.95 10.59 18.24
N ASP A 160 -0.68 10.67 19.54
CA ASP A 160 -0.07 11.82 20.22
C ASP A 160 1.39 12.05 19.83
N LEU A 161 2.17 10.98 19.63
CA LEU A 161 3.57 11.05 19.18
C LEU A 161 3.68 11.53 17.74
N LEU A 162 2.81 11.01 16.85
CA LEU A 162 2.77 11.43 15.45
C LEU A 162 2.43 12.91 15.32
N LEU A 163 1.44 13.39 16.09
CA LEU A 163 1.10 14.82 16.13
C LEU A 163 2.27 15.67 16.66
N GLY A 164 2.98 15.19 17.69
CA GLY A 164 4.18 15.85 18.22
C GLY A 164 5.30 15.97 17.17
N GLN A 165 5.55 14.92 16.40
CA GLN A 165 6.52 14.94 15.29
C GLN A 165 6.09 15.90 14.17
N GLN A 166 4.81 15.94 13.85
CA GLN A 166 4.26 16.82 12.83
C GLN A 166 4.45 18.29 13.19
N LEU A 167 4.18 18.68 14.44
CA LEU A 167 4.39 20.05 14.91
C LEU A 167 5.86 20.52 14.80
N GLN A 168 6.81 19.58 14.75
CA GLN A 168 8.24 19.85 14.61
C GLN A 168 8.71 19.91 13.15
N ARG A 169 7.90 19.49 12.17
CA ARG A 169 8.25 19.53 10.75
C ARG A 169 7.73 20.80 10.10
N TRP A 170 8.62 21.51 9.41
CA TRP A 170 8.30 22.70 8.62
C TRP A 170 8.62 22.43 7.15
N GLY A 171 7.63 22.54 6.26
CA GLY A 171 7.79 22.40 4.82
C GLY A 171 6.61 21.71 4.13
N GLU A 172 6.51 21.86 2.81
CA GLU A 172 5.56 21.10 1.98
C GLU A 172 6.08 19.66 1.82
N ASP A 173 5.19 18.68 2.00
CA ASP A 173 5.51 17.26 1.76
C ASP A 173 5.08 16.91 0.33
N VAL A 174 6.03 17.00 -0.61
CA VAL A 174 5.78 16.74 -2.03
C VAL A 174 5.28 15.31 -2.26
N LEU A 175 5.77 14.35 -1.48
CA LEU A 175 5.33 12.95 -1.60
C LEU A 175 3.87 12.81 -1.18
N PHE A 176 3.46 13.50 -0.12
CA PHE A 176 2.06 13.56 0.28
C PHE A 176 1.18 14.15 -0.83
N GLU A 177 1.57 15.29 -1.41
CA GLU A 177 0.78 15.96 -2.46
C GLU A 177 0.64 15.11 -3.73
N GLU A 178 1.73 14.48 -4.20
CA GLU A 178 1.71 13.58 -5.35
C GLU A 178 0.83 12.34 -5.09
N SER A 179 0.93 11.78 -3.88
CA SER A 179 0.15 10.61 -3.46
C SER A 179 -1.33 10.97 -3.38
N LEU A 180 -1.67 12.09 -2.73
CA LEU A 180 -3.04 12.57 -2.59
C LEU A 180 -3.67 12.89 -3.95
N ALA A 181 -2.91 13.48 -4.87
CA ALA A 181 -3.38 13.75 -6.23
C ALA A 181 -3.69 12.44 -7.00
N MET A 182 -2.91 11.38 -6.79
CA MET A 182 -3.22 10.06 -7.34
C MET A 182 -4.44 9.42 -6.67
N THR A 183 -4.51 9.46 -5.34
CA THR A 183 -5.65 8.96 -4.56
C THR A 183 -6.96 9.65 -4.96
N SER A 184 -6.95 10.97 -5.20
CA SER A 184 -8.12 11.70 -5.69
C SER A 184 -8.62 11.14 -7.02
N LYS A 185 -7.72 10.81 -7.96
CA LYS A 185 -8.10 10.20 -9.24
C LYS A 185 -8.69 8.81 -9.08
N ILE A 186 -8.20 8.04 -8.09
CA ILE A 186 -8.78 6.73 -7.75
C ILE A 186 -10.21 6.92 -7.25
N LEU A 187 -10.42 7.81 -6.28
CA LEU A 187 -11.73 8.11 -5.70
C LEU A 187 -12.74 8.62 -6.75
N GLU A 188 -12.30 9.42 -7.72
CA GLU A 188 -13.14 9.88 -8.83
C GLU A 188 -13.69 8.73 -9.70
N LEU A 189 -12.99 7.59 -9.80
CA LEU A 189 -13.49 6.41 -10.52
C LEU A 189 -14.40 5.51 -9.67
N MET A 190 -14.39 5.69 -8.34
CA MET A 190 -15.21 4.93 -7.40
C MET A 190 -16.60 5.56 -7.20
N THR A 191 -16.78 6.80 -7.63
CA THR A 191 -18.02 7.59 -7.51
C THR A 191 -18.89 7.46 -8.75
#